data_AF-A0A845UV83-F1
#
_entry.id   AF-A0A845UV83-F1
#
_cell.length_a   1.000
_cell.length_b   1.000
_cell.length_c   1.000
_cell.angle_alpha   90.00
_cell.angle_beta   90.00
_cell.angle_gamma   90.00
#
_symmetry.space_group_name_H-M   'P 1'
#
loop_
_entity.id
_entity.type
_entity.pdbx_description
1 polymer ?
#
loop_
_entity_poly.entity_id
_entity_poly.type
_entity_poly.pdbx_seq_one_letter_code
_entity_poly.pdbx_strand_id
1 'polypeptide(L)'
;MDYSPDDWVILKVSFATRDRAFTQLRVLGGWRGGYLDGDAWRINSGIQAIDADDVEYRFLGRSGSVYLCHRGGYRMSRIMASGLEELKRQPTVVDAEVLEDRDWLEPGLLEALLSTAAGDAAAK
;
A
#
# COMPACT_ATOMS: atom_id res chain seq x y z
N MET A 1 10.83 12.89 -1.99
CA MET A 1 10.45 12.73 -3.41
C MET A 1 9.02 12.31 -3.39
N ASP A 2 8.20 13.08 -4.09
CA ASP A 2 6.77 13.10 -3.87
C ASP A 2 6.10 12.52 -5.11
N TYR A 3 5.11 11.67 -4.88
CA TYR A 3 4.46 10.85 -5.89
C TYR A 3 2.96 11.07 -5.83
N SER A 4 2.35 11.57 -6.90
CA SER A 4 0.91 11.81 -6.97
C SER A 4 0.27 10.81 -7.94
N PRO A 5 -0.14 9.61 -7.49
CA PRO A 5 -0.83 8.64 -8.35
C PRO A 5 -2.25 9.10 -8.71
N ASP A 6 -2.73 8.69 -9.89
CA ASP A 6 -4.11 8.89 -10.32
C ASP A 6 -5.08 7.96 -9.59
N ASP A 7 -4.64 6.71 -9.41
CA ASP A 7 -5.36 5.64 -8.74
C ASP A 7 -4.47 5.03 -7.65
N TRP A 8 -5.03 4.73 -6.49
CA TRP A 8 -4.25 4.13 -5.40
C TRP A 8 -5.10 3.21 -4.53
N VAL A 9 -4.42 2.30 -3.84
CA VAL A 9 -5.00 1.46 -2.79
C VAL A 9 -3.97 1.22 -1.69
N ILE A 10 -4.44 0.83 -0.52
CA ILE A 10 -3.58 0.31 0.55
C ILE A 10 -3.53 -1.22 0.48
N LEU A 11 -2.32 -1.74 0.43
CA LEU A 11 -2.05 -3.16 0.56
C LEU A 11 -1.65 -3.47 2.00
N LYS A 12 -2.18 -4.54 2.56
CA LYS A 12 -1.60 -5.19 3.73
C LYS A 12 -0.80 -6.39 3.25
N VAL A 13 0.50 -6.36 3.51
CA VAL A 13 1.44 -7.34 2.97
C VAL A 13 2.12 -8.06 4.13
N SER A 14 1.95 -9.37 4.17
CA SER A 14 2.55 -10.26 5.16
C SER A 14 3.83 -10.84 4.58
N PHE A 15 4.95 -10.59 5.25
CA PHE A 15 6.26 -11.08 4.88
C PHE A 15 6.70 -12.19 5.82
N ALA A 16 7.34 -13.23 5.28
CA ALA A 16 8.07 -14.22 6.05
C ALA A 16 9.50 -14.33 5.52
N THR A 17 10.44 -14.24 6.43
CA THR A 17 11.86 -14.52 6.23
C THR A 17 12.26 -15.65 7.18
N ARG A 18 13.47 -16.21 7.01
CA ARG A 18 13.93 -17.33 7.85
C ARG A 18 13.84 -17.04 9.34
N ASP A 19 14.04 -15.79 9.74
CA ASP A 19 14.18 -15.42 11.15
C ASP A 19 12.97 -14.66 11.72
N ARG A 20 12.07 -14.17 10.85
CA ARG A 20 10.91 -13.37 11.28
C ARG A 20 9.78 -13.37 10.26
N ALA A 21 8.56 -13.31 10.78
CA ALA A 21 7.37 -12.90 10.04
C ALA A 21 6.91 -11.52 10.52
N PHE A 22 6.49 -10.66 9.60
CA PHE A 22 5.98 -9.34 9.92
C PHE A 22 5.04 -8.84 8.83
N THR A 23 4.09 -8.00 9.20
CA THR A 23 3.14 -7.39 8.26
C THR A 23 3.46 -5.92 8.08
N GLN A 24 3.20 -5.39 6.90
CA GLN A 24 3.35 -3.97 6.59
C GLN A 24 2.20 -3.47 5.72
N LEU A 25 1.74 -2.26 6.01
CA LEU A 25 0.90 -1.52 5.07
C LEU A 25 1.77 -0.86 4.01
N ARG A 26 1.35 -0.93 2.75
CA ARG A 26 2.04 -0.33 1.60
C ARG A 26 1.05 0.39 0.70
N VAL A 27 1.49 1.49 0.10
CA VAL A 27 0.72 2.16 -0.96
C VAL A 27 1.09 1.51 -2.29
N LEU A 28 0.07 1.09 -3.05
CA LEU A 28 0.19 0.78 -4.47
C LEU A 28 -0.46 1.94 -5.24
N GLY A 29 0.35 2.67 -6.01
CA GLY A 29 -0.10 3.76 -6.87
C GLY A 29 -0.05 3.36 -8.34
N GLY A 30 -1.01 3.87 -9.12
CA GLY A 30 -1.07 3.78 -10.57
C GLY A 30 -1.06 5.16 -11.21
N TRP A 31 -0.31 5.29 -12.30
CA TRP A 31 -0.24 6.46 -13.16
C TRP A 31 -0.74 6.07 -14.53
N ARG A 32 -1.69 6.83 -15.05
CA ARG A 32 -2.22 6.67 -16.40
C ARG A 32 -1.32 7.46 -17.33
N GLY A 33 -0.65 6.76 -18.23
CA GLY A 33 0.24 7.38 -19.20
C GLY A 33 -0.52 8.01 -20.36
N GLY A 34 0.09 9.03 -20.97
CA GLY A 34 -0.30 9.48 -22.29
C GLY A 34 0.28 8.59 -23.39
N TYR A 35 0.12 9.02 -24.65
CA TYR A 35 0.65 8.33 -25.83
C TYR A 35 2.17 8.04 -25.77
N LEU A 36 2.93 8.81 -25.00
CA LEU A 36 4.40 8.70 -24.91
C LEU A 36 4.89 7.96 -23.66
N ASP A 37 4.16 8.02 -22.55
CA ASP A 37 4.71 7.67 -21.23
C ASP A 37 4.20 6.34 -20.67
N GLY A 38 3.13 5.77 -21.24
CA GLY A 38 2.60 4.45 -20.86
C GLY A 38 2.06 4.37 -19.42
N ASP A 39 1.16 3.43 -19.17
CA ASP A 39 0.66 3.22 -17.81
C ASP A 39 1.76 2.65 -16.92
N ALA A 40 1.89 3.19 -15.72
CA ALA A 40 2.88 2.75 -14.74
C ALA A 40 2.22 2.46 -13.39
N TRP A 41 2.86 1.58 -12.61
CA TRP A 41 2.51 1.33 -11.22
C TRP A 41 3.75 1.41 -10.34
N ARG A 42 3.56 1.68 -9.05
CA ARG A 42 4.63 1.69 -8.05
C ARG A 42 4.12 1.30 -6.68
N ILE A 43 4.88 0.45 -5.98
CA ILE A 43 4.61 0.08 -4.59
C ILE A 43 5.66 0.72 -3.69
N ASN A 44 5.22 1.36 -2.60
CA ASN A 44 6.16 1.96 -1.65
C ASN A 44 6.85 0.92 -0.75
N SER A 45 7.82 1.39 0.03
CA SER A 45 8.63 0.54 0.92
C SER A 45 7.99 0.29 2.30
N GLY A 46 6.70 0.54 2.46
CA GLY A 46 6.00 0.48 3.75
C GLY A 46 5.64 1.86 4.28
N ILE A 47 4.42 2.01 4.77
CA ILE A 47 3.88 3.23 5.37
C ILE A 47 4.42 3.36 6.79
N GLN A 48 4.95 4.54 7.12
CA GLN A 48 5.42 4.89 8.46
C GLN A 48 4.52 5.91 9.15
N ALA A 49 3.98 6.84 8.38
CA ALA A 49 3.06 7.85 8.89
C ALA A 49 2.04 8.18 7.82
N ILE A 50 0.88 8.60 8.29
CA ILE A 50 -0.24 9.06 7.46
C ILE A 50 -0.57 10.45 7.96
N ASP A 51 -0.58 11.39 7.03
CA ASP A 51 -1.13 12.73 7.21
C ASP A 51 -2.22 12.94 6.16
N ALA A 52 -3.09 13.92 6.31
CA ALA A 52 -4.07 14.25 5.28
C ALA A 52 -4.55 15.68 5.40
N ASP A 53 -5.08 16.19 4.31
CA ASP A 53 -5.95 17.35 4.32
C ASP A 53 -7.36 16.98 3.83
N ASP A 54 -8.15 18.00 3.49
CA ASP A 54 -9.52 17.85 3.02
C ASP A 54 -9.61 17.12 1.66
N VAL A 55 -8.53 17.09 0.88
CA VAL A 55 -8.52 16.68 -0.53
C VAL A 55 -7.71 15.40 -0.75
N GLU A 56 -6.61 15.23 -0.03
CA GLU A 56 -5.65 14.14 -0.24
C GLU A 56 -5.07 13.58 1.07
N TYR A 57 -4.73 12.29 1.02
CA TYR A 57 -3.88 11.64 2.00
C TYR A 57 -2.41 11.75 1.61
N ARG A 58 -1.54 11.89 2.61
CA ARG A 58 -0.08 11.91 2.49
C ARG A 58 0.49 10.70 3.23
N PHE A 59 0.90 9.69 2.46
CA PHE A 59 1.51 8.49 3.02
C PHE A 59 3.03 8.61 2.98
N LEU A 60 3.65 8.76 4.16
CA LEU A 60 5.10 8.75 4.30
C LEU A 60 5.61 7.32 4.28
N GLY A 61 6.43 7.01 3.27
CA GLY A 61 7.09 5.73 3.13
C GLY A 61 8.42 5.66 3.89
N ARG A 62 8.82 4.46 4.29
CA ARG A 62 10.08 4.20 5.02
C ARG A 62 11.35 4.69 4.32
N SER A 63 11.34 4.77 2.99
CA SER A 63 12.44 5.33 2.19
C SER A 63 12.44 6.86 2.10
N GLY A 64 11.54 7.56 2.80
CA GLY A 64 11.37 9.02 2.69
C GLY A 64 10.57 9.47 1.45
N SER A 65 9.90 8.53 0.77
CA SER A 65 8.97 8.86 -0.32
C SER A 65 7.63 9.29 0.26
N VAL A 66 7.01 10.33 -0.29
CA VAL A 66 5.64 10.74 0.09
C VAL A 66 4.70 10.43 -1.06
N TYR A 67 3.59 9.75 -0.79
CA TYR A 67 2.54 9.51 -1.77
C TYR A 67 1.37 10.43 -1.47
N LEU A 68 1.05 11.32 -2.42
CA LEU A 68 -0.04 12.29 -2.38
C LEU A 68 -1.25 11.68 -3.08
N CYS A 69 -2.16 11.16 -2.29
CA CYS A 69 -3.22 10.27 -2.70
C CYS A 69 -4.58 10.97 -2.57
N HIS A 70 -5.10 11.49 -3.67
CA HIS A 70 -6.42 12.13 -3.69
C HIS A 70 -7.51 11.19 -3.16
N ARG A 71 -8.39 11.68 -2.28
CA ARG A 71 -9.46 10.88 -1.66
C ARG A 71 -10.37 10.20 -2.69
N GLY A 72 -10.64 10.86 -3.82
CA GLY A 72 -11.43 10.29 -4.93
C GLY A 72 -10.70 9.30 -5.84
N GLY A 73 -9.43 9.01 -5.55
CA GLY A 73 -8.56 8.11 -6.31
C GLY A 73 -8.50 6.68 -5.77
N TYR A 74 -9.26 6.33 -4.72
CA TYR A 74 -9.19 5.01 -4.11
C TYR A 74 -9.81 3.94 -5.02
N ARG A 75 -9.00 3.24 -5.81
CA ARG A 75 -9.43 2.15 -6.69
C ARG A 75 -8.26 1.36 -7.25
N MET A 76 -8.53 0.11 -7.58
CA MET A 76 -7.60 -0.76 -8.30
C MET A 76 -7.73 -0.56 -9.81
N SER A 77 -6.66 -0.08 -10.46
CA SER A 77 -6.57 -0.05 -11.92
C SER A 77 -5.95 -1.34 -12.48
N ARG A 78 -6.10 -1.57 -13.79
CA ARG A 78 -5.53 -2.76 -14.46
C ARG A 78 -4.00 -2.82 -14.37
N ILE A 79 -3.34 -1.66 -14.45
CA ILE A 79 -1.88 -1.58 -14.34
C ILE A 79 -1.42 -1.84 -12.90
N MET A 80 -2.18 -1.40 -11.90
CA MET A 80 -1.88 -1.70 -10.49
C MET A 80 -2.04 -3.19 -10.18
N ALA A 81 -3.06 -3.84 -10.76
CA ALA A 81 -3.27 -5.28 -10.57
C ALA A 81 -2.05 -6.10 -10.99
N SER A 82 -1.33 -5.71 -12.06
CA SER A 82 -0.10 -6.41 -12.46
C SER A 82 1.02 -6.24 -11.42
N GLY A 83 1.12 -5.07 -10.79
CA GLY A 83 2.05 -4.82 -9.68
C GLY A 83 1.73 -5.62 -8.42
N LEU A 84 0.45 -5.80 -8.09
CA LEU A 84 0.04 -6.69 -7.00
C LEU A 84 0.41 -8.15 -7.28
N GLU A 85 0.16 -8.63 -8.51
CA GLU A 85 0.56 -9.98 -8.91
C GLU A 85 2.08 -10.17 -8.89
N GLU A 86 2.84 -9.14 -9.26
CA GLU A 86 4.31 -9.16 -9.15
C GLU A 86 4.78 -9.21 -7.71
N LEU A 87 4.16 -8.43 -6.82
CA LEU A 87 4.45 -8.47 -5.40
C LEU A 87 4.20 -9.87 -4.82
N LYS A 88 3.07 -10.49 -5.14
CA LYS A 88 2.70 -11.84 -4.67
C LYS A 88 3.65 -12.94 -5.14
N ARG A 89 4.35 -12.74 -6.27
CA ARG A 89 5.37 -13.68 -6.76
C ARG A 89 6.67 -13.63 -5.98
N GLN A 90 6.89 -12.63 -5.12
CA GLN A 90 8.12 -12.54 -4.35
C GLN A 90 8.15 -13.64 -3.28
N PRO A 91 9.26 -14.40 -3.13
CA PRO A 91 9.32 -15.55 -2.22
C PRO A 91 9.23 -15.19 -0.74
N THR A 92 9.39 -13.91 -0.41
CA THR A 92 9.26 -13.40 0.97
C THR A 92 7.84 -12.95 1.30
N VAL A 93 6.95 -12.82 0.32
CA VAL A 93 5.56 -12.41 0.51
C VAL A 93 4.73 -13.67 0.73
N VAL A 94 4.13 -13.78 1.91
CA VAL A 94 3.20 -14.88 2.27
C VAL A 94 1.80 -14.55 1.78
N ASP A 95 1.37 -13.31 1.98
CA ASP A 95 0.06 -12.84 1.58
C ASP A 95 0.09 -11.33 1.28
N ALA A 96 -0.80 -10.91 0.40
CA ALA A 96 -0.98 -9.50 0.06
C ALA A 96 -2.45 -9.25 -0.29
N GLU A 97 -3.14 -8.53 0.60
CA GLU A 97 -4.55 -8.16 0.44
C GLU A 97 -4.70 -6.66 0.16
N VAL A 98 -5.69 -6.32 -0.66
CA VAL A 98 -6.12 -4.94 -0.88
C VAL A 98 -7.15 -4.62 0.19
N LEU A 99 -6.90 -3.59 0.98
CA LEU A 99 -7.85 -3.17 2.01
C LEU A 99 -9.00 -2.38 1.40
N GLU A 100 -10.17 -2.43 2.02
CA GLU A 100 -11.29 -1.56 1.67
C GLU A 100 -11.00 -0.11 2.08
N ASP A 101 -11.54 0.83 1.29
CA ASP A 101 -11.43 2.26 1.56
C ASP A 101 -12.05 2.60 2.92
N ARG A 102 -11.41 3.50 3.64
CA ARG A 102 -11.76 3.92 4.99
C ARG A 102 -11.13 5.26 5.32
N ASP A 103 -11.45 5.78 6.50
CA ASP A 103 -10.70 6.92 7.02
C ASP A 103 -9.31 6.45 7.49
N TRP A 104 -8.28 6.79 6.71
CA TRP A 104 -6.91 6.40 7.00
C TRP A 104 -6.24 7.25 8.09
N LEU A 105 -6.91 8.29 8.58
CA LEU A 105 -6.46 9.12 9.71
C LEU A 105 -7.00 8.67 11.08
N GLU A 106 -7.79 7.59 11.12
CA GLU A 106 -8.33 7.10 12.39
C GLU A 106 -7.18 6.83 13.40
N PRO A 107 -7.23 7.43 14.61
CA PRO A 107 -6.17 7.26 15.60
C PRO A 107 -5.97 5.79 15.98
N GLY A 108 -4.72 5.32 15.92
CA GLY A 108 -4.38 3.94 16.25
C GLY A 108 -4.72 2.90 15.17
N LEU A 109 -5.26 3.32 14.02
CA LEU A 109 -5.58 2.41 12.91
C LEU A 109 -4.37 1.61 12.42
N LEU A 110 -3.21 2.26 12.27
CA LEU A 110 -1.99 1.60 11.81
C LEU A 110 -1.59 0.47 12.77
N GLU A 111 -1.60 0.73 14.07
CA GLU A 111 -1.26 -0.26 15.10
C GLU A 111 -2.30 -1.38 15.14
N ALA A 112 -3.59 -1.05 15.04
CA ALA A 112 -4.67 -2.03 15.02
C ALA A 112 -4.54 -2.98 13.81
N LEU A 113 -4.32 -2.44 12.60
CA LEU A 113 -4.19 -3.23 11.37
C LEU A 113 -2.93 -4.12 11.37
N LEU A 114 -1.85 -3.66 12.00
CA LEU A 114 -0.61 -4.42 12.14
C LEU A 114 -0.71 -5.48 13.25
N SER A 115 -1.45 -5.22 14.33
CA SER A 115 -1.66 -6.16 15.43
C SER A 115 -2.58 -7.33 15.06
N THR A 116 -3.62 -7.11 14.27
CA THR A 116 -4.56 -8.18 13.86
C THR A 116 -3.87 -9.26 13.03
N ALA A 117 -2.83 -8.92 12.28
CA ALA A 117 -2.08 -9.87 11.46
C ALA A 117 -1.29 -10.92 12.27
N ALA A 118 -0.93 -10.61 13.52
CA ALA A 118 -0.23 -11.55 14.40
C ALA A 118 -1.16 -12.66 14.95
N GLY A 119 -2.48 -12.43 14.97
CA GLY A 119 -3.47 -13.38 15.47
C GLY A 119 -3.85 -14.47 14.46
N ASP A 120 -3.92 -14.14 13.17
CA ASP A 120 -4.35 -15.10 12.12
C ASP A 120 -3.26 -16.07 11.68
N ALA A 121 -1.99 -15.79 12.00
CA ALA A 121 -0.88 -16.73 11.75
C ALA A 121 -0.81 -17.88 12.76
N ALA A 122 -1.62 -17.86 13.83
CA ALA A 122 -1.65 -18.90 14.88
C ALA A 122 -2.74 -19.97 14.66
N ALA A 123 -3.54 -19.88 13.60
CA ALA A 123 -4.62 -20.82 13.30
C ALA A 123 -4.39 -21.55 11.97
N LYS A 124 -3.29 -22.30 11.85
CA LYS A 124 -3.21 -23.41 10.89
C LYS A 124 -2.17 -24.46 11.27
#